data_AF-A0AAW9DJK2-F1
#
_entry.id   AF-A0AAW9DJK2-F1
#
_cell.length_a   1.000
_cell.length_b   1.000
_cell.length_c   1.000
_cell.angle_alpha   90.00
_cell.angle_beta   90.00
_cell.angle_gamma   90.00
#
_symmetry.space_group_name_H-M   'P 1'
#
loop_
_entity.id
_entity.type
_entity.pdbx_description
1 polymer ?
#
loop_
_entity_poly.entity_id
_entity_poly.type
_entity_poly.pdbx_seq_one_letter_code
_entity_poly.pdbx_strand_id
1 'polypeptide(L)' 'SLYSIVQMPGGVPVATMAIGEAGATNAALTALRILSIEDQTIAAQLVDFAKEQEKIAEAMTDDLI' A
#
# COMPACT_ATOMS: atom_id res chain seq x y z
N SER A 1 3.93 19.76 4.58
CA SER A 1 3.69 18.64 3.65
C SER A 1 2.43 17.85 4.00
N LEU A 2 2.32 17.19 5.17
CA LEU A 2 1.14 16.36 5.47
C LEU A 2 -0.17 17.16 5.60
N TYR A 3 -0.24 18.14 6.50
CA TYR A 3 -1.48 18.92 6.70
C TYR A 3 -1.92 19.72 5.47
N SER A 4 -0.99 20.12 4.61
CA SER A 4 -1.31 20.79 3.33
C SER A 4 -1.90 19.85 2.27
N ILE A 5 -1.85 18.52 2.48
CA ILE A 5 -2.37 17.51 1.55
C ILE A 5 -3.63 16.84 2.12
N VAL A 6 -3.61 16.44 3.39
CA VAL A 6 -4.71 15.65 3.99
C VAL A 6 -5.94 16.50 4.36
N GLN A 7 -5.77 17.80 4.61
CA GLN A 7 -6.84 18.69 5.05
C GLN A 7 -7.64 19.28 3.88
N MET A 8 -8.10 18.44 2.96
CA MET A 8 -8.92 18.89 1.84
C MET A 8 -10.34 19.27 2.29
N PRO A 9 -10.94 20.32 1.71
CA PRO A 9 -12.32 20.67 1.98
C PRO A 9 -13.26 19.54 1.52
N GLY A 10 -14.42 19.44 2.18
CA GLY A 10 -15.44 18.46 1.81
C GLY A 10 -15.87 18.59 0.35
N GLY A 11 -15.96 17.46 -0.35
CA GLY A 11 -16.32 17.38 -1.77
C GLY A 11 -15.14 17.12 -2.72
N VAL A 12 -13.90 17.27 -2.26
CA VAL A 12 -12.70 16.98 -3.05
C VAL A 12 -11.79 16.02 -2.27
N PRO A 13 -12.04 14.69 -2.32
CA PRO A 13 -11.29 13.73 -1.52
C PRO A 13 -9.87 13.53 -2.06
N VAL A 14 -8.91 13.31 -1.15
CA VAL A 14 -7.53 12.95 -1.48
C VAL A 14 -7.10 11.75 -0.65
N ALA A 15 -6.68 10.68 -1.31
CA ALA A 15 -6.11 9.49 -0.66
C ALA A 15 -4.67 9.79 -0.20
N THR A 16 -4.53 10.25 1.04
CA THR A 16 -3.22 10.62 1.60
C THR A 16 -2.56 9.42 2.30
N MET A 17 -1.27 9.22 2.06
CA MET A 17 -0.47 8.13 2.65
C MET A 17 0.51 8.67 3.72
N ALA A 18 1.29 7.77 4.32
CA ALA A 18 2.32 8.13 5.30
C ALA A 18 3.36 9.13 4.74
N ILE A 19 4.17 9.73 5.62
CA ILE A 19 5.25 10.63 5.21
C ILE A 19 6.46 9.80 4.73
N GLY A 20 7.15 10.26 3.68
CA GLY A 20 8.41 9.69 3.22
C GLY A 20 8.25 8.43 2.35
N GLU A 21 9.28 7.59 2.32
CA GLU A 21 9.35 6.41 1.44
C GLU A 21 8.22 5.42 1.68
N ALA A 22 7.84 5.18 2.95
CA ALA A 22 6.69 4.35 3.28
C ALA A 22 5.39 4.88 2.64
N GLY A 23 5.24 6.20 2.56
CA GLY A 23 4.13 6.84 1.87
C GLY A 23 4.15 6.60 0.36
N ALA A 24 5.32 6.74 -0.26
CA ALA A 24 5.51 6.53 -1.69
C ALA A 24 5.19 5.07 -2.09
N THR A 25 5.71 4.10 -1.35
CA THR A 25 5.42 2.67 -1.55
C THR A 25 3.92 2.39 -1.41
N ASN A 26 3.29 2.90 -0.36
CA ASN A 26 1.87 2.69 -0.14
C ASN A 26 0.98 3.39 -1.17
N ALA A 27 1.40 4.53 -1.72
CA ALA A 27 0.70 5.20 -2.80
C ALA A 27 0.71 4.34 -4.08
N ALA A 28 1.86 3.77 -4.45
CA ALA A 28 1.97 2.86 -5.59
C ALA A 28 1.11 1.59 -5.40
N LEU A 29 1.18 0.96 -4.21
CA LEU A 29 0.37 -0.21 -3.90
C LEU A 29 -1.14 0.10 -3.92
N THR A 30 -1.54 1.28 -3.44
CA THR A 30 -2.95 1.71 -3.48
C THR A 30 -3.42 1.93 -4.92
N ALA A 31 -2.60 2.54 -5.77
CA ALA A 31 -2.91 2.71 -7.19
C ALA A 31 -3.07 1.34 -7.89
N LEU A 32 -2.15 0.40 -7.63
CA LEU A 32 -2.26 -0.97 -8.17
C LEU A 32 -3.53 -1.68 -7.70
N ARG A 33 -3.93 -1.51 -6.42
CA ARG A 33 -5.20 -2.06 -5.92
C ARG A 33 -6.42 -1.48 -6.64
N ILE A 34 -6.43 -0.18 -6.94
CA ILE A 34 -7.50 0.44 -7.72
C ILE A 34 -7.53 -0.16 -9.14
N LEU A 35 -6.38 -0.25 -9.81
CA LEU A 35 -6.29 -0.81 -11.17
C LEU A 35 -6.66 -2.30 -11.22
N SER A 36 -6.37 -3.06 -10.15
CA SER A 36 -6.67 -4.49 -10.07
C SER A 36 -8.16 -4.83 -10.11
N ILE A 37 -9.03 -3.84 -9.90
CA ILE A 37 -10.48 -4.01 -10.07
C ILE A 37 -10.80 -4.41 -11.51
N GLU A 38 -10.05 -3.90 -12.49
CA GLU A 38 -10.26 -4.16 -13.91
C GLU A 38 -9.19 -5.08 -14.53
N ASP A 39 -8.03 -5.22 -13.90
CA ASP A 39 -6.94 -6.07 -14.38
C ASP A 39 -6.65 -7.25 -13.41
N GLN A 40 -7.06 -8.44 -13.82
CA GLN A 40 -6.84 -9.69 -13.07
C GLN A 40 -5.36 -10.07 -12.94
N THR A 41 -4.50 -9.61 -13.86
CA THR A 41 -3.05 -9.86 -13.79
C THR A 41 -2.45 -9.12 -12.61
N ILE A 42 -2.81 -7.84 -12.45
CA ILE A 42 -2.39 -7.02 -11.30
C ILE A 42 -2.96 -7.61 -10.00
N ALA A 43 -4.22 -8.07 -10.02
CA ALA A 43 -4.83 -8.71 -8.86
C ALA A 43 -4.05 -9.96 -8.40
N ALA A 44 -3.66 -10.82 -9.34
CA ALA A 44 -2.84 -12.00 -9.03
C ALA A 44 -1.46 -11.61 -8.46
N GLN A 45 -0.80 -10.62 -9.06
CA GLN A 45 0.49 -10.11 -8.57
C GLN A 45 0.40 -9.53 -7.15
N LEU A 46 -0.69 -8.85 -6.82
CA LEU A 46 -0.93 -8.33 -5.47
C LEU A 46 -1.13 -9.45 -4.43
N VAL A 47 -1.76 -10.57 -4.82
CA VAL A 47 -1.90 -11.75 -3.97
C VAL A 47 -0.54 -12.38 -3.68
N ASP A 48 0.29 -12.53 -4.71
CA ASP A 48 1.63 -13.10 -4.55
C ASP A 48 2.52 -12.19 -3.70
N PHE A 49 2.43 -10.87 -3.90
CA PHE A 49 3.10 -9.90 -3.04
C PHE A 49 2.68 -10.06 -1.57
N ALA A 50 1.38 -10.21 -1.28
CA ALA A 50 0.90 -10.37 0.09
C ALA A 50 1.44 -11.65 0.76
N LYS A 51 1.48 -12.77 0.04
CA LYS A 51 2.08 -14.02 0.53
C LYS A 51 3.57 -13.88 0.82
N GLU A 52 4.28 -13.10 0.02
CA GLU A 52 5.70 -12.86 0.27
C GLU A 52 5.92 -12.02 1.54
N GLN A 53 5.07 -11.02 1.79
CA GLN A 53 5.14 -10.26 3.05
C GLN A 53 4.84 -11.13 4.28
N GLU A 54 3.91 -12.07 4.17
CA GLU A 54 3.60 -13.04 5.23
C GLU A 54 4.84 -13.88 5.58
N LYS A 55 5.50 -14.47 4.58
CA LYS A 55 6.73 -15.25 4.79
C LYS A 55 7.85 -14.43 5.44
N ILE A 56 8.01 -13.17 5.03
CA ILE A 56 9.01 -12.28 5.64
C ILE A 56 8.68 -12.07 7.12
N ALA A 57 7.41 -11.84 7.47
CA ALA A 57 7.01 -11.65 8.85
C ALA A 57 7.19 -12.94 9.70
N GLU A 58 6.90 -14.10 9.13
CA GLU A 58 7.16 -15.40 9.77
C GLU A 58 8.66 -15.61 10.02
N ALA A 59 9.50 -15.41 9.00
CA ALA A 59 10.95 -15.55 9.12
C ALA A 59 11.54 -14.61 10.19
N MET A 60 11.06 -13.36 10.26
CA MET A 60 11.47 -12.41 11.30
C MET A 60 11.07 -12.85 12.71
N THR A 61 10.02 -13.66 12.85
CA THR A 61 9.58 -14.19 14.15
C THR A 61 10.47 -15.36 14.57
N ASP A 62 10.86 -16.23 13.64
CA ASP A 62 11.76 -17.35 13.89
C ASP A 62 13.16 -16.88 14.35
N ASP A 63 13.65 -15.75 13.84
CA ASP A 63 14.93 -15.14 14.25
C ASP A 63 14.97 -14.65 15.72
N LEU A 64 13.81 -14.55 16.38
CA LEU A 64 13.67 -14.04 17.75
C LEU A 64 13.65 -15.16 18.81
N ILE A 65 13.60 -16.44 18.40
CA ILE A 65 13.52 -17.62 19.27
C ILE A 65 14.85 -18.38 19.22
#